data_AF-A0A931X864-F1
#
_entry.id   AF-A0A931X864-F1
#
_cell.length_a   1.000
_cell.length_b   1.000
_cell.length_c   1.000
_cell.angle_alpha   90.00
_cell.angle_beta   90.00
_cell.angle_gamma   90.00
#
_symmetry.space_group_name_H-M   'P 1'
#
loop_
_entity.id
_entity.type
_entity.pdbx_description
1 polymer ?
#
loop_
_entity_poly.entity_id
_entity_poly.type
_entity_poly.pdbx_seq_one_letter_code
_entity_poly.pdbx_strand_id
1 'polypeptide(L)' 'MPSRVLATMAVTGIYLVRGIPRDLQRTARVRAAREGTTLGRVFLQALREYAAGTWRPSR' A
#
# COMPACT_ATOMS: atom_id res chain seq x y z
N MET A 1 -3.07 20.72 -10.13
CA MET A 1 -2.47 19.98 -9.00
C MET A 1 -2.34 18.51 -9.39
N PRO A 2 -1.14 17.94 -9.57
CA PRO A 2 -1.02 16.54 -9.96
C PRO A 2 -1.26 15.64 -8.74
N SER A 3 -2.39 14.92 -8.76
CA SER A 3 -2.75 13.90 -7.78
C SER A 3 -1.94 12.62 -8.06
N ARG A 4 -1.06 12.25 -7.12
CA ARG A 4 -0.26 11.01 -7.22
C ARG A 4 -1.13 9.83 -6.82
N VAL A 5 -1.50 9.04 -7.81
CA VAL A 5 -2.37 7.87 -7.69
C VAL A 5 -1.53 6.60 -7.46
N LEU A 6 -1.96 5.76 -6.52
CA LEU A 6 -1.54 4.37 -6.43
C LEU A 6 -2.53 3.52 -7.21
N ALA A 7 -2.16 3.18 -8.44
CA ALA A 7 -2.90 2.24 -9.26
C ALA A 7 -2.11 0.93 -9.35
N THR A 8 -2.75 -0.18 -9.07
CA THR A 8 -2.25 -1.54 -9.37
C THR A 8 -3.34 -2.26 -10.13
N MET A 9 -2.98 -2.93 -11.22
CA MET A 9 -3.84 -3.91 -11.87
C MET A 9 -3.91 -5.14 -10.96
N ALA A 10 -5.07 -5.37 -10.32
CA ALA A 10 -5.37 -6.70 -9.79
C ALA A 10 -6.06 -7.51 -10.90
N VAL A 11 -5.83 -8.83 -10.89
CA VAL A 11 -6.42 -9.80 -11.83
C VAL A 11 -7.97 -9.77 -11.80
N THR A 12 -8.56 -9.21 -10.76
CA THR A 12 -10.00 -9.02 -10.55
C THR A 12 -10.49 -7.57 -10.72
N GLY A 13 -9.63 -6.63 -11.13
CA GLY A 13 -9.98 -5.21 -11.33
C GLY A 13 -8.89 -4.23 -10.87
N ILE A 14 -8.88 -3.01 -11.42
CA ILE A 14 -7.96 -1.94 -11.00
C ILE A 14 -8.60 -1.20 -9.82
N TYR A 15 -8.02 -1.32 -8.62
CA TYR A 15 -8.44 -0.53 -7.47
C TYR A 15 -7.59 0.72 -7.34
N LEU A 16 -8.23 1.88 -7.40
CA LEU A 16 -7.59 3.18 -7.32
C LEU A 16 -7.88 3.80 -5.96
N VAL A 17 -6.93 3.69 -5.03
CA VAL A 17 -7.12 4.20 -3.66
C VAL A 17 -6.75 5.68 -3.63
N ARG A 18 -7.74 6.53 -3.35
CA ARG A 18 -7.58 7.99 -3.22
C ARG A 18 -7.43 8.40 -1.77
N GLY A 19 -6.87 9.59 -1.53
CA GLY A 19 -6.77 10.18 -0.19
C GLY A 19 -5.64 9.63 0.67
N ILE A 20 -4.73 8.82 0.12
CA ILE A 20 -3.59 8.30 0.90
C ILE A 20 -2.56 9.41 1.15
N PRO A 21 -2.18 9.69 2.42
CA PRO A 21 -1.11 10.63 2.75
C PRO A 21 0.19 10.29 2.04
N ARG A 22 0.92 11.32 1.57
CA ARG A 22 2.17 11.12 0.82
C ARG A 22 3.22 10.35 1.62
N ASP A 23 3.29 10.59 2.92
CA ASP A 23 4.23 9.88 3.80
C ASP A 23 3.88 8.40 3.89
N LEU A 24 2.60 8.04 3.96
CA LEU A 24 2.17 6.65 3.96
C LEU A 24 2.54 5.95 2.63
N GLN A 25 2.37 6.63 1.50
CA GLN A 25 2.82 6.09 0.21
C GLN A 25 4.35 5.90 0.16
N ARG A 26 5.11 6.84 0.75
CA ARG A 26 6.57 6.79 0.78
C ARG A 26 7.06 5.63 1.65
N THR A 27 6.51 5.47 2.86
CA THR A 27 6.83 4.35 3.76
C THR A 27 6.48 3.01 3.13
N ALA A 28 5.32 2.90 2.48
CA ALA A 28 4.93 1.68 1.78
C ALA A 28 5.86 1.34 0.61
N ARG A 29 6.37 2.33 -0.13
CA ARG A 29 7.37 2.12 -1.18
C ARG A 29 8.73 1.69 -0.64
N VAL A 30 9.17 2.28 0.47
CA VAL A 30 10.40 1.87 1.15
C VAL A 30 10.29 0.42 1.64
N ARG A 31 9.15 0.06 2.24
CA ARG A 31 8.86 -1.32 2.66
C ARG A 31 8.87 -2.29 1.48
N ALA A 32 8.20 -1.92 0.38
CA ALA A 32 8.19 -2.73 -0.85
C ALA A 32 9.62 -2.98 -1.39
N ALA A 33 10.45 -1.93 -1.44
CA ALA A 33 11.84 -2.05 -1.88
C ALA A 33 12.68 -2.91 -0.92
N ARG A 34 12.50 -2.75 0.40
CA ARG A 34 13.22 -3.52 1.43
C ARG A 34 12.87 -5.00 1.42
N GLU A 35 11.60 -5.33 1.22
CA GLU A 35 11.09 -6.71 1.20
C GLU A 35 11.22 -7.37 -0.18
N GLY A 36 11.66 -6.64 -1.21
CA GLY A 36 11.70 -7.14 -2.59
C GLY A 36 10.30 -7.44 -3.15
N THR A 37 9.28 -6.72 -2.69
CA THR A 37 7.88 -6.94 -3.06
C THR A 37 7.30 -5.75 -3.83
N THR A 38 6.08 -5.88 -4.32
CA THR A 38 5.35 -4.78 -4.97
C THR A 38 4.50 -4.01 -3.96
N LEU A 39 4.22 -2.75 -4.28
CA LEU A 39 3.36 -1.91 -3.44
C LEU A 39 1.97 -2.49 -3.22
N GLY A 40 1.40 -3.15 -4.24
CA GLY A 40 0.13 -3.86 -4.12
C GLY A 40 0.18 -5.01 -3.12
N ARG A 41 1.28 -5.78 -3.09
CA ARG A 41 1.49 -6.81 -2.06
C ARG A 41 1.62 -6.21 -0.67
N VAL A 42 2.37 -5.13 -0.51
CA VAL A 42 2.48 -4.42 0.77
C VAL A 42 1.09 -3.97 1.23
N PHE A 43 0.28 -3.39 0.35
CA PHE A 43 -1.07 -2.97 0.68
C PHE A 43 -1.99 -4.14 1.09
N LEU A 44 -1.99 -5.23 0.33
CA LEU A 44 -2.80 -6.42 0.64
C LEU A 44 -2.37 -7.08 1.95
N GLN A 45 -1.06 -7.18 2.18
CA GLN A 45 -0.51 -7.71 3.41
C GLN A 45 -0.93 -6.86 4.61
N ALA A 46 -0.82 -5.54 4.46
CA ALA A 46 -1.25 -4.63 5.50
C ALA A 46 -2.77 -4.75 5.73
N LEU A 47 -3.61 -4.80 4.69
CA LEU A 47 -5.06 -5.04 4.86
C LEU A 47 -5.37 -6.34 5.63
N ARG A 48 -4.61 -7.42 5.37
CA ARG A 48 -4.74 -8.67 6.13
C ARG A 48 -4.35 -8.50 7.59
N GLU A 49 -3.25 -7.82 7.87
CA GLU A 49 -2.81 -7.50 9.24
C GLU A 49 -3.83 -6.62 9.97
N TYR A 50 -4.46 -5.66 9.28
CA TYR A 50 -5.53 -4.83 9.84
C TYR A 50 -6.76 -5.67 10.20
N ALA A 51 -7.24 -6.48 9.26
CA ALA A 51 -8.40 -7.35 9.46
C ALA A 51 -8.15 -8.39 10.56
N ALA A 52 -6.91 -8.86 10.71
CA ALA A 52 -6.49 -9.77 11.77
C ALA A 52 -6.25 -9.07 13.12
N GLY A 53 -6.35 -7.74 13.20
CA GLY A 53 -6.04 -6.97 14.41
C GLY A 53 -4.55 -6.98 14.80
N THR A 54 -3.68 -7.44 13.91
CA THR A 54 -2.22 -7.56 14.15
C THR A 54 -1.44 -6.42 13.50
N TRP A 55 -2.11 -5.49 12.84
CA TRP A 55 -1.47 -4.32 12.25
C TRP A 55 -0.71 -3.53 13.32
N ARG A 56 0.60 -3.40 13.13
CA ARG A 56 1.44 -2.46 13.87
C ARG A 56 2.01 -1.47 12.88
N PRO A 57 1.61 -0.19 12.91
CA PRO A 57 2.22 0.80 12.06
C PRO A 57 3.67 0.98 12.54
N SER A 58 4.63 0.50 11.75
CA SER A 58 6.03 0.82 11.97
C SER A 58 6.20 2.33 11.75
N ARG A 59 6.71 2.99 12.79
CA ARG A 59 6.93 4.44 12.83
C ARG A 59 8.05 4.86 11.88
#